data_AF-A0A1U8I9X9-F1
#
_entry.id   AF-A0A1U8I9X9-F1
#
_cell.length_a   1.000
_cell.length_b   1.000
_cell.length_c   1.000
_cell.angle_alpha   90.00
_cell.angle_beta   90.00
_cell.angle_gamma   90.00
#
_symmetry.space_group_name_H-M   'P 1'
#
loop_
_entity.id
_entity.type
_entity.pdbx_description
1 polymer ?
#
loop_
_entity_poly.entity_id
_entity_poly.type
_entity_poly.pdbx_seq_one_letter_code
_entity_poly.pdbx_strand_id
1 'polypeptide(L)'
;MMGIVSNLKGSRTQEGLPVSNGLPPSSTSVSHKKKCSNLLPLVVAVVVIAEISFLGRLDMAKNAAFFDSWPDMFYKSHSSEGVAVSGVDNEIEALGGDQNGVAQNCEQWLEREDAVVYSRDFSKDPIWVSGTEQEWKTCAVGCKFGFDPSKKPDAAFGLSQEPGVATVLRSMESASYYSENNIAQARRRGYDIVMTTSLSSDVPVGYFSWAEYDIMAPVMPKTEQALAAAFISNCGAHNFRLEALVGLEKANIKIDSFGGCHRNRNGKVDKVEALKRYKFSLAFENSNEEDYVTEKFFQSLIAGTIPVVVGAPNIEDFAPYPGSILHIKELAEVQSVANKMKYLAENPDAYNQSLRWKYEGPSDSFKALLDMSAVHSSCRLCIHLATIIQEKEEKSSDFGKRPCKCTKGSETVYHLYVRERGRFEMDSIFLRSSNLTLDALKSSVLTKFRSRKLVPVWKQERPETIRGGDELKVYRIYPVGLTQRQALYNFKFERDADLKNHIQSNPCAKFEVIFV
;
A
#
# COMPACT_ATOMS: atom_id res chain seq x y z
N MET A 1 -53.52 -16.37 4.92
CA MET A 1 -54.97 -16.41 4.61
C MET A 1 -55.69 -15.70 5.75
N MET A 2 -56.33 -14.54 5.50
CA MET A 2 -57.20 -13.73 6.42
C MET A 2 -56.63 -13.34 7.82
N GLY A 3 -56.85 -12.15 8.39
CA GLY A 3 -57.48 -10.90 7.93
C GLY A 3 -58.32 -10.20 9.02
N ILE A 4 -58.47 -8.86 8.95
CA ILE A 4 -59.57 -8.04 9.55
C ILE A 4 -59.53 -7.92 11.11
N VAL A 5 -59.30 -6.78 11.78
CA VAL A 5 -59.96 -5.44 11.86
C VAL A 5 -61.25 -5.37 12.71
N SER A 6 -61.22 -4.66 13.85
CA SER A 6 -62.27 -3.78 14.46
C SER A 6 -61.89 -3.40 15.92
N ASN A 7 -61.97 -2.16 16.44
CA ASN A 7 -63.01 -1.09 16.53
C ASN A 7 -64.07 -1.27 17.65
N LEU A 8 -64.12 -0.34 18.63
CA LEU A 8 -65.35 0.23 19.22
C LEU A 8 -65.06 1.54 20.03
N LYS A 9 -66.07 2.17 20.66
CA LYS A 9 -66.16 3.65 20.74
C LYS A 9 -67.13 4.22 21.81
N GLY A 10 -66.68 5.17 22.65
CA GLY A 10 -67.50 6.01 23.58
C GLY A 10 -66.89 6.13 25.00
N SER A 11 -67.23 7.08 25.90
CA SER A 11 -68.12 8.28 25.91
C SER A 11 -67.89 9.02 27.26
N ARG A 12 -68.14 10.31 27.58
CA ARG A 12 -68.25 11.66 26.95
C ARG A 12 -69.07 12.56 27.91
N THR A 13 -68.45 13.52 28.61
CA THR A 13 -68.99 14.74 29.29
C THR A 13 -67.78 15.54 29.84
N GLN A 14 -67.57 16.87 29.77
CA GLN A 14 -68.40 18.11 29.80
C GLN A 14 -68.87 18.42 31.25
N GLU A 15 -68.71 19.61 31.86
CA GLU A 15 -68.69 21.05 31.46
C GLU A 15 -67.48 21.84 32.05
N GLY A 16 -67.26 23.18 31.94
CA GLY A 16 -68.00 24.34 31.40
C GLY A 16 -67.14 25.66 31.39
N LEU A 17 -67.71 26.82 30.98
CA LEU A 17 -66.99 28.11 30.77
C LEU A 17 -67.88 29.37 31.01
N PRO A 18 -67.30 30.50 31.46
CA PRO A 18 -67.46 31.83 30.78
C PRO A 18 -66.12 32.65 30.75
N VAL A 19 -65.80 33.66 29.89
CA VAL A 19 -66.52 34.79 29.23
C VAL A 19 -66.79 35.97 30.19
N SER A 20 -66.37 37.25 30.01
CA SER A 20 -65.56 38.03 29.03
C SER A 20 -65.13 39.38 29.70
N ASN A 21 -64.57 40.50 29.15
CA ASN A 21 -64.20 41.06 27.82
C ASN A 21 -63.21 42.26 28.02
N GLY A 22 -62.60 42.86 26.96
CA GLY A 22 -61.88 44.17 27.06
C GLY A 22 -61.00 44.56 25.84
N LEU A 23 -60.73 45.87 25.59
CA LEU A 23 -60.06 46.39 24.38
C LEU A 23 -58.87 47.40 24.63
N PRO A 24 -58.04 47.74 23.61
CA PRO A 24 -56.72 48.46 23.68
C PRO A 24 -56.85 50.00 23.37
N PRO A 25 -55.84 50.84 22.95
CA PRO A 25 -54.47 50.59 22.43
C PRO A 25 -53.34 51.63 22.73
N SER A 26 -52.28 51.59 21.89
CA SER A 26 -51.10 52.48 21.75
C SER A 26 -49.88 52.16 22.64
N SER A 27 -48.63 52.40 22.24
CA SER A 27 -48.12 53.18 21.08
C SER A 27 -47.10 52.41 20.19
N THR A 28 -46.68 53.02 19.08
CA THR A 28 -45.96 52.39 17.95
C THR A 28 -44.47 52.72 17.87
N SER A 29 -43.66 51.75 17.41
CA SER A 29 -42.51 52.00 16.54
C SER A 29 -42.40 50.89 15.47
N VAL A 30 -41.77 51.18 14.32
CA VAL A 30 -41.95 50.42 13.07
C VAL A 30 -40.62 50.16 12.35
N SER A 31 -40.53 49.00 11.67
CA SER A 31 -39.48 48.58 10.74
C SER A 31 -38.10 48.21 11.33
N HIS A 32 -37.31 47.30 10.74
CA HIS A 32 -37.51 46.51 9.51
C HIS A 32 -37.25 45.00 9.76
N LYS A 33 -38.10 44.12 9.21
CA LYS A 33 -37.73 42.71 9.00
C LYS A 33 -36.89 42.56 7.74
N LYS A 34 -35.76 41.85 7.81
CA LYS A 34 -35.20 41.09 6.67
C LYS A 34 -34.86 39.67 7.12
N LYS A 35 -35.14 38.69 6.26
CA LYS A 35 -34.90 37.27 6.52
C LYS A 35 -33.41 36.96 6.38
N CYS A 36 -32.84 36.19 7.30
CA CYS A 36 -31.59 35.47 7.08
C CYS A 36 -31.69 34.03 7.61
N SER A 37 -32.61 33.26 7.03
CA SER A 37 -32.63 31.80 7.12
C SER A 37 -32.70 31.28 5.68
N ASN A 38 -31.60 30.63 5.27
CA ASN A 38 -31.34 29.89 4.03
C ASN A 38 -29.82 29.78 3.74
N LEU A 39 -28.96 30.53 4.45
CA LEU A 39 -27.51 30.45 4.26
C LEU A 39 -26.88 29.18 4.85
N LEU A 40 -27.50 28.50 5.82
CA LEU A 40 -26.86 27.40 6.54
C LEU A 40 -26.41 26.22 5.64
N PRO A 41 -27.23 25.71 4.68
CA PRO A 41 -26.77 24.71 3.72
C PRO A 41 -25.66 25.22 2.80
N LEU A 42 -25.67 26.52 2.49
CA LEU A 42 -24.67 27.18 1.66
C LEU A 42 -23.32 27.33 2.39
N VAL A 43 -23.35 27.64 3.69
CA VAL A 43 -22.15 27.67 4.55
C VAL A 43 -21.59 26.25 4.73
N VAL A 44 -22.44 25.24 4.95
CA VAL A 44 -21.99 23.83 5.00
C VAL A 44 -21.39 23.40 3.66
N ALA A 45 -22.02 23.72 2.54
CA ALA A 45 -21.47 23.43 1.20
C ALA A 45 -20.13 24.15 0.97
N VAL A 46 -19.99 25.42 1.38
CA VAL A 46 -18.72 26.16 1.28
C VAL A 46 -17.65 25.59 2.20
N VAL A 47 -17.99 25.10 3.41
CA VAL A 47 -17.05 24.41 4.30
C VAL A 47 -16.60 23.07 3.70
N VAL A 48 -17.53 22.26 3.18
CA VAL A 48 -17.19 20.98 2.52
C VAL A 48 -16.36 21.21 1.25
N ILE A 49 -16.70 22.21 0.43
CA ILE A 49 -15.89 22.60 -0.74
C ILE A 49 -14.52 23.14 -0.29
N ALA A 50 -14.43 23.86 0.83
CA ALA A 50 -13.16 24.33 1.37
C ALA A 50 -12.29 23.18 1.93
N GLU A 51 -12.87 22.18 2.58
CA GLU A 51 -12.14 20.98 3.02
C GLU A 51 -11.70 20.10 1.85
N ILE A 52 -12.56 19.89 0.84
CA ILE A 52 -12.19 19.22 -0.42
C ILE A 52 -11.08 20.02 -1.15
N SER A 53 -11.14 21.35 -1.15
CA SER A 53 -10.10 22.23 -1.71
C SER A 53 -8.85 22.34 -0.82
N PHE A 54 -8.91 21.90 0.43
CA PHE A 54 -7.77 21.85 1.35
C PHE A 54 -7.04 20.50 1.23
N LEU A 55 -7.79 19.39 1.12
CA LEU A 55 -7.27 18.08 0.74
C LEU A 55 -6.66 18.13 -0.67
N GLY A 56 -7.36 18.75 -1.63
CA GLY A 56 -6.84 19.07 -2.97
C GLY A 56 -5.78 20.19 -3.01
N ARG A 57 -5.37 20.73 -1.86
CA ARG A 57 -4.21 21.65 -1.72
C ARG A 57 -3.11 21.12 -0.81
N LEU A 58 -3.23 19.89 -0.32
CA LEU A 58 -2.06 19.08 0.08
C LEU A 58 -1.39 18.49 -1.17
N ASP A 59 -1.09 19.39 -2.10
CA ASP A 59 -0.16 19.22 -3.20
C ASP A 59 1.23 18.90 -2.59
N MET A 60 1.66 17.65 -2.75
CA MET A 60 2.91 17.16 -2.16
C MET A 60 4.17 17.72 -2.84
N ALA A 61 4.05 18.50 -3.92
CA ALA A 61 5.19 19.14 -4.58
C ALA A 61 5.93 20.17 -3.72
N LYS A 62 5.34 20.67 -2.62
CA LYS A 62 5.89 21.83 -1.88
C LYS A 62 7.06 21.60 -0.93
N ASN A 63 7.60 20.39 -0.86
CA ASN A 63 8.95 20.13 -0.33
C ASN A 63 9.95 19.65 -1.40
N ALA A 64 9.56 19.53 -2.69
CA ALA A 64 10.46 19.10 -3.76
C ALA A 64 11.49 20.18 -4.15
N ALA A 65 11.22 21.45 -3.83
CA ALA A 65 12.05 22.61 -4.19
C ALA A 65 13.31 22.78 -3.30
N PHE A 66 14.13 21.73 -3.17
CA PHE A 66 15.46 21.81 -2.54
C PHE A 66 16.55 20.96 -3.20
N PHE A 67 16.23 20.09 -4.17
CA PHE A 67 17.20 19.17 -4.81
C PHE A 67 17.23 19.27 -6.35
N ASP A 68 17.41 20.49 -6.87
CA ASP A 68 17.76 20.75 -8.28
C ASP A 68 19.23 21.22 -8.38
N SER A 69 20.19 20.30 -8.32
CA SER A 69 21.61 20.62 -8.60
C SER A 69 22.51 19.46 -9.07
N TRP A 70 22.03 18.65 -10.03
CA TRP A 70 22.87 17.97 -11.07
C TRP A 70 23.91 16.90 -10.58
N PRO A 71 24.62 16.17 -11.48
CA PRO A 71 24.39 15.97 -12.91
C PRO A 71 24.19 14.51 -13.37
N ASP A 72 23.65 14.37 -14.58
CA ASP A 72 23.54 13.10 -15.32
C ASP A 72 24.91 12.44 -15.60
N MET A 73 25.05 11.16 -15.28
CA MET A 73 26.01 10.29 -15.99
C MET A 73 25.54 8.82 -15.96
N PHE A 74 25.87 8.06 -17.01
CA PHE A 74 25.64 6.62 -17.17
C PHE A 74 24.18 6.11 -17.26
N TYR A 75 23.46 6.46 -18.34
CA TYR A 75 22.65 5.47 -19.08
C TYR A 75 22.53 5.84 -20.57
N LYS A 76 23.60 5.57 -21.34
CA LYS A 76 23.49 5.44 -22.80
C LYS A 76 23.37 3.95 -23.15
N SER A 77 22.21 3.56 -23.64
CA SER A 77 22.00 2.27 -24.30
C SER A 77 22.77 2.26 -25.62
N HIS A 78 23.84 1.47 -25.70
CA HIS A 78 24.46 1.13 -26.98
C HIS A 78 23.85 -0.16 -27.51
N SER A 79 23.03 -0.03 -28.56
CA SER A 79 22.86 -1.09 -29.54
C SER A 79 24.17 -1.28 -30.31
N SER A 80 24.60 -2.52 -30.49
CA SER A 80 25.70 -2.88 -31.39
C SER A 80 25.29 -4.08 -32.23
N GLU A 81 25.38 -3.93 -33.54
CA GLU A 81 25.16 -5.01 -34.51
C GLU A 81 26.26 -6.08 -34.42
N GLY A 82 26.00 -7.26 -34.98
CA GLY A 82 26.89 -8.41 -34.86
C GLY A 82 28.18 -8.28 -35.67
N VAL A 83 29.29 -8.77 -35.10
CA VAL A 83 30.54 -9.07 -35.81
C VAL A 83 30.92 -10.51 -35.49
N ALA A 84 31.12 -11.33 -36.53
CA ALA A 84 31.60 -12.70 -36.37
C ALA A 84 33.14 -12.74 -36.31
N VAL A 85 33.70 -13.47 -35.35
CA VAL A 85 35.14 -13.80 -35.29
C VAL A 85 35.30 -15.28 -34.94
N SER A 86 36.08 -15.98 -35.75
CA SER A 86 36.46 -17.39 -35.59
C SER A 86 37.77 -17.55 -34.81
N GLY A 87 37.91 -18.56 -33.94
CA GLY A 87 39.19 -18.81 -33.27
C GLY A 87 39.26 -19.99 -32.29
N VAL A 88 39.44 -21.21 -32.82
CA VAL A 88 40.21 -22.35 -32.26
C VAL A 88 40.05 -22.71 -30.77
N ASP A 89 39.31 -23.79 -30.55
CA ASP A 89 39.66 -25.00 -29.77
C ASP A 89 40.72 -24.94 -28.65
N ASN A 90 40.36 -25.54 -27.51
CA ASN A 90 41.27 -26.36 -26.70
C ASN A 90 40.46 -27.44 -25.98
N GLU A 91 40.68 -28.70 -26.35
CA GLU A 91 40.08 -29.85 -25.65
C GLU A 91 40.83 -30.14 -24.35
N ILE A 92 40.09 -30.34 -23.26
CA ILE A 92 40.60 -31.06 -22.08
C ILE A 92 39.53 -32.09 -21.69
N GLU A 93 39.70 -33.33 -22.13
CA GLU A 93 38.93 -34.45 -21.61
C GLU A 93 39.29 -34.68 -20.13
N ALA A 94 38.31 -34.54 -19.24
CA ALA A 94 38.41 -34.92 -17.84
C ALA A 94 37.25 -35.86 -17.49
N LEU A 95 37.55 -37.15 -17.41
CA LEU A 95 36.56 -38.22 -17.21
C LEU A 95 35.83 -38.07 -15.86
N GLY A 96 34.59 -37.56 -15.90
CA GLY A 96 33.67 -37.45 -14.78
C GLY A 96 32.23 -37.73 -15.23
N GLY A 97 31.40 -38.31 -14.35
CA GLY A 97 30.11 -38.90 -14.73
C GLY A 97 29.12 -37.92 -15.36
N ASP A 98 28.48 -38.34 -16.47
CA ASP A 98 27.58 -37.50 -17.26
C ASP A 98 26.22 -37.25 -16.58
N GLN A 99 26.17 -36.24 -15.71
CA GLN A 99 24.94 -35.62 -15.20
C GLN A 99 24.85 -34.12 -15.49
N ASN A 100 25.88 -33.52 -16.06
CA ASN A 100 25.90 -32.09 -16.40
C ASN A 100 25.56 -31.83 -17.88
N GLY A 101 26.09 -32.61 -18.82
CA GLY A 101 25.81 -32.44 -20.26
C GLY A 101 24.33 -32.63 -20.58
N VAL A 102 23.71 -33.66 -19.98
CA VAL A 102 22.27 -33.95 -20.08
C VAL A 102 21.39 -32.74 -19.77
N ALA A 103 21.72 -32.01 -18.70
CA ALA A 103 20.95 -30.89 -18.17
C ALA A 103 21.22 -29.59 -18.95
N GLN A 104 22.48 -29.26 -19.25
CA GLN A 104 22.83 -28.09 -20.06
C GLN A 104 22.11 -28.12 -21.43
N ASN A 105 22.00 -29.31 -22.02
CA ASN A 105 21.22 -29.56 -23.24
C ASN A 105 19.69 -29.44 -23.02
N CYS A 106 19.14 -29.82 -21.86
CA CYS A 106 17.72 -29.58 -21.52
C CYS A 106 17.42 -28.09 -21.29
N GLU A 107 18.28 -27.38 -20.56
CA GLU A 107 18.11 -25.96 -20.22
C GLU A 107 18.17 -25.10 -21.48
N GLN A 108 19.18 -25.28 -22.34
CA GLN A 108 19.28 -24.60 -23.65
C GLN A 108 18.13 -24.96 -24.62
N TRP A 109 17.52 -26.14 -24.49
CA TRP A 109 16.35 -26.52 -25.27
C TRP A 109 15.11 -25.78 -24.75
N LEU A 110 14.87 -25.78 -23.43
CA LEU A 110 13.76 -25.06 -22.79
C LEU A 110 13.84 -23.55 -23.01
N GLU A 111 15.03 -22.95 -22.91
CA GLU A 111 15.24 -21.50 -23.12
C GLU A 111 14.90 -21.06 -24.56
N ARG A 112 14.85 -21.99 -25.53
CA ARG A 112 14.39 -21.75 -26.91
C ARG A 112 12.93 -22.15 -27.13
N GLU A 113 12.50 -23.34 -26.75
CA GLU A 113 11.15 -23.84 -27.05
C GLU A 113 10.05 -23.20 -26.18
N ASP A 114 10.40 -22.68 -24.98
CA ASP A 114 9.46 -21.93 -24.13
C ASP A 114 9.52 -20.41 -24.37
N ALA A 115 10.35 -19.93 -25.31
CA ALA A 115 10.52 -18.51 -25.59
C ALA A 115 9.22 -17.90 -26.16
N VAL A 116 8.79 -16.78 -25.59
CA VAL A 116 7.55 -16.09 -26.01
C VAL A 116 7.88 -14.76 -26.67
N VAL A 117 7.37 -14.58 -27.88
CA VAL A 117 7.25 -13.26 -28.53
C VAL A 117 5.79 -12.85 -28.41
N TYR A 118 5.48 -11.97 -27.44
CA TYR A 118 4.13 -11.48 -27.22
C TYR A 118 3.67 -10.56 -28.36
N SER A 119 2.35 -10.52 -28.60
CA SER A 119 1.72 -9.71 -29.65
C SER A 119 1.99 -8.19 -29.54
N ARG A 120 2.25 -7.69 -28.33
CA ARG A 120 2.48 -6.27 -28.05
C ARG A 120 3.81 -6.03 -27.37
N ASP A 121 4.68 -5.29 -28.05
CA ASP A 121 5.92 -4.75 -27.48
C ASP A 121 5.63 -3.41 -26.78
N PHE A 122 5.55 -3.45 -25.45
CA PHE A 122 5.27 -2.26 -24.64
C PHE A 122 6.37 -1.18 -24.71
N SER A 123 7.57 -1.45 -25.22
CA SER A 123 8.58 -0.40 -25.47
C SER A 123 8.21 0.49 -26.67
N LYS A 124 7.43 -0.05 -27.63
CA LYS A 124 6.95 0.65 -28.84
C LYS A 124 5.52 1.14 -28.69
N ASP A 125 4.63 0.29 -28.16
CA ASP A 125 3.24 0.64 -27.85
C ASP A 125 2.96 0.50 -26.34
N PRO A 126 3.29 1.53 -25.55
CA PRO A 126 3.20 1.49 -24.08
C PRO A 126 1.75 1.34 -23.60
N ILE A 127 1.59 0.83 -22.37
CA ILE A 127 0.32 0.85 -21.64
C ILE A 127 -0.18 2.29 -21.55
N TRP A 128 -1.44 2.52 -21.93
CA TRP A 128 -2.06 3.85 -21.91
C TRP A 128 -3.21 3.91 -20.89
N VAL A 129 -3.10 4.80 -19.90
CA VAL A 129 -4.14 5.02 -18.88
C VAL A 129 -4.71 6.43 -18.97
N SER A 130 -6.03 6.55 -19.13
CA SER A 130 -6.71 7.85 -19.22
C SER A 130 -7.21 8.36 -17.86
N GLY A 131 -7.11 9.68 -17.67
CA GLY A 131 -7.75 10.41 -16.57
C GLY A 131 -6.84 11.22 -15.65
N THR A 132 -5.51 11.05 -15.70
CA THR A 132 -4.55 11.92 -15.00
C THR A 132 -3.35 12.25 -15.90
N GLU A 133 -2.57 13.27 -15.51
CA GLU A 133 -1.25 13.52 -16.08
C GLU A 133 -0.21 12.52 -15.52
N GLN A 134 1.01 12.56 -16.05
CA GLN A 134 2.11 11.67 -15.66
C GLN A 134 3.06 12.37 -14.67
N GLU A 135 3.14 11.83 -13.45
CA GLU A 135 3.85 12.44 -12.31
C GLU A 135 5.18 11.73 -11.96
N TRP A 136 5.56 10.65 -12.67
CA TRP A 136 6.76 9.84 -12.40
C TRP A 136 7.69 9.74 -13.62
N LYS A 137 9.00 9.63 -13.34
CA LYS A 137 10.07 9.72 -14.35
C LYS A 137 10.30 8.43 -15.14
N THR A 138 10.18 7.26 -14.51
CA THR A 138 10.52 5.95 -15.10
C THR A 138 9.55 4.85 -14.66
N CYS A 139 9.45 3.77 -15.46
CA CYS A 139 8.68 2.59 -15.11
C CYS A 139 9.32 1.33 -15.72
N ALA A 140 9.12 0.16 -15.09
CA ALA A 140 9.68 -1.11 -15.54
C ALA A 140 9.00 -1.69 -16.80
N VAL A 141 7.90 -1.09 -17.25
CA VAL A 141 7.22 -1.36 -18.53
C VAL A 141 6.91 -0.01 -19.19
N GLY A 142 6.81 0.03 -20.52
CA GLY A 142 6.37 1.23 -21.22
C GLY A 142 4.96 1.61 -20.76
N CYS A 143 4.83 2.85 -20.28
CA CYS A 143 3.70 3.32 -19.49
C CYS A 143 3.50 4.81 -19.74
N LYS A 144 2.29 5.22 -20.12
CA LYS A 144 1.92 6.62 -20.37
C LYS A 144 0.52 6.90 -19.83
N PHE A 145 0.33 8.10 -19.30
CA PHE A 145 -0.97 8.55 -18.79
C PHE A 145 -1.37 9.87 -19.47
N GLY A 146 -2.66 10.04 -19.71
CA GLY A 146 -3.23 11.27 -20.27
C GLY A 146 -4.43 11.00 -21.18
N PHE A 147 -4.90 12.07 -21.84
CA PHE A 147 -5.94 11.99 -22.85
C PHE A 147 -5.33 12.11 -24.26
N ASP A 148 -5.59 11.12 -25.11
CA ASP A 148 -5.22 11.13 -26.53
C ASP A 148 -6.45 10.66 -27.33
N PRO A 149 -7.13 11.55 -28.10
CA PRO A 149 -8.34 11.18 -28.83
C PRO A 149 -8.06 10.25 -30.04
N SER A 150 -6.79 9.99 -30.38
CA SER A 150 -6.39 9.04 -31.43
C SER A 150 -6.13 7.63 -30.91
N LYS A 151 -6.03 7.45 -29.58
CA LYS A 151 -5.75 6.17 -28.94
C LYS A 151 -6.86 5.73 -27.98
N LYS A 152 -7.31 4.49 -28.14
CA LYS A 152 -8.12 3.83 -27.13
C LYS A 152 -7.23 3.49 -25.91
N PRO A 153 -7.62 3.86 -24.68
CA PRO A 153 -6.88 3.51 -23.47
C PRO A 153 -6.96 2.01 -23.15
N ASP A 154 -5.93 1.48 -22.49
CA ASP A 154 -5.98 0.18 -21.81
C ASP A 154 -6.85 0.25 -20.55
N ALA A 155 -6.79 1.38 -19.84
CA ALA A 155 -7.55 1.63 -18.62
C ALA A 155 -7.96 3.09 -18.45
N ALA A 156 -9.03 3.33 -17.68
CA ALA A 156 -9.56 4.66 -17.38
C ALA A 156 -9.92 4.78 -15.88
N PHE A 157 -9.63 5.92 -15.26
CA PHE A 157 -10.09 6.19 -13.91
C PHE A 157 -11.61 6.46 -13.84
N GLY A 158 -12.28 5.90 -12.84
CA GLY A 158 -13.73 5.93 -12.71
C GLY A 158 -14.44 4.86 -13.54
N LEU A 159 -15.77 4.94 -13.60
CA LEU A 159 -16.61 4.02 -14.39
C LEU A 159 -16.72 4.53 -15.83
N SER A 160 -15.86 4.01 -16.71
CA SER A 160 -16.03 4.15 -18.16
C SER A 160 -17.14 3.22 -18.68
N GLN A 161 -17.78 3.59 -19.79
CA GLN A 161 -18.70 2.72 -20.54
C GLN A 161 -18.09 2.21 -21.85
N GLU A 162 -16.82 2.50 -22.13
CA GLU A 162 -16.14 2.06 -23.36
C GLU A 162 -15.81 0.56 -23.31
N PRO A 163 -16.37 -0.29 -24.21
CA PRO A 163 -16.19 -1.73 -24.11
C PRO A 163 -14.72 -2.15 -24.27
N GLY A 164 -14.19 -2.84 -23.25
CA GLY A 164 -12.81 -3.33 -23.25
C GLY A 164 -11.76 -2.27 -22.92
N VAL A 165 -12.13 -1.19 -22.22
CA VAL A 165 -11.23 -0.35 -21.41
C VAL A 165 -11.38 -0.79 -19.96
N ALA A 166 -10.29 -1.06 -19.25
CA ALA A 166 -10.37 -1.45 -17.83
C ALA A 166 -10.72 -0.25 -16.93
N THR A 167 -11.73 -0.39 -16.09
CA THR A 167 -12.19 0.67 -15.18
C THR A 167 -11.43 0.64 -13.85
N VAL A 168 -10.93 1.79 -13.40
CA VAL A 168 -10.01 1.89 -12.25
C VAL A 168 -10.61 2.75 -11.13
N LEU A 169 -10.84 2.14 -9.98
CA LEU A 169 -11.11 2.86 -8.72
C LEU A 169 -9.78 3.17 -8.03
N ARG A 170 -9.50 4.46 -7.75
CA ARG A 170 -8.36 4.89 -6.94
C ARG A 170 -8.81 5.82 -5.83
N SER A 171 -8.61 5.42 -4.57
CA SER A 171 -8.94 6.24 -3.39
C SER A 171 -8.13 5.79 -2.17
N MET A 172 -7.60 6.74 -1.41
CA MET A 172 -6.90 6.46 -0.14
C MET A 172 -7.82 6.64 1.08
N GLU A 173 -9.12 6.87 0.87
CA GLU A 173 -10.11 7.02 1.94
C GLU A 173 -10.68 5.67 2.41
N SER A 174 -11.06 5.60 3.68
CA SER A 174 -11.62 4.38 4.30
C SER A 174 -13.01 4.02 3.73
N ALA A 175 -13.23 2.73 3.47
CA ALA A 175 -14.54 2.21 3.06
C ALA A 175 -15.63 2.36 4.13
N SER A 176 -15.23 2.61 5.38
CA SER A 176 -16.12 2.95 6.49
C SER A 176 -16.82 4.31 6.31
N TYR A 177 -16.34 5.16 5.40
CA TYR A 177 -17.00 6.40 4.97
C TYR A 177 -17.51 6.29 3.53
N TYR A 178 -16.72 5.70 2.64
CA TYR A 178 -17.01 5.59 1.21
C TYR A 178 -17.12 4.13 0.80
N SER A 179 -18.33 3.57 0.94
CA SER A 179 -18.65 2.14 0.72
C SER A 179 -18.09 1.54 -0.60
N GLU A 180 -17.97 2.36 -1.64
CA GLU A 180 -17.31 2.10 -2.92
C GLU A 180 -15.88 1.57 -2.77
N ASN A 181 -15.12 2.03 -1.80
CA ASN A 181 -13.72 1.65 -1.57
C ASN A 181 -13.57 0.22 -1.01
N ASN A 182 -14.66 -0.40 -0.55
CA ASN A 182 -14.64 -1.83 -0.25
C ASN A 182 -14.49 -2.62 -1.56
N ILE A 183 -13.41 -3.40 -1.70
CA ILE A 183 -13.06 -4.13 -2.93
C ILE A 183 -14.25 -4.92 -3.50
N ALA A 184 -14.98 -5.66 -2.66
CA ALA A 184 -16.13 -6.45 -3.12
C ALA A 184 -17.31 -5.57 -3.59
N GLN A 185 -17.48 -4.37 -3.03
CA GLN A 185 -18.48 -3.40 -3.52
C GLN A 185 -18.02 -2.68 -4.78
N ALA A 186 -16.74 -2.37 -4.92
CA ALA A 186 -16.16 -1.84 -6.16
C ALA A 186 -16.41 -2.79 -7.34
N ARG A 187 -16.13 -4.09 -7.17
CA ARG A 187 -16.48 -5.13 -8.16
C ARG A 187 -17.97 -5.14 -8.50
N ARG A 188 -18.86 -5.06 -7.50
CA ARG A 188 -20.33 -4.98 -7.72
C ARG A 188 -20.78 -3.69 -8.42
N ARG A 189 -20.00 -2.61 -8.36
CA ARG A 189 -20.23 -1.37 -9.13
C ARG A 189 -19.62 -1.40 -10.54
N GLY A 190 -18.89 -2.46 -10.89
CA GLY A 190 -18.32 -2.68 -12.22
C GLY A 190 -16.82 -2.37 -12.35
N TYR A 191 -16.09 -2.08 -11.26
CA TYR A 191 -14.66 -1.75 -11.35
C TYR A 191 -13.77 -2.97 -11.62
N ASP A 192 -13.06 -2.95 -12.76
CA ASP A 192 -12.08 -3.97 -13.16
C ASP A 192 -10.81 -3.96 -12.29
N ILE A 193 -10.39 -2.79 -11.83
CA ILE A 193 -9.19 -2.59 -11.00
C ILE A 193 -9.51 -1.70 -9.78
N VAL A 194 -9.04 -2.11 -8.61
CA VAL A 194 -9.17 -1.39 -7.34
C VAL A 194 -7.80 -1.03 -6.78
N MET A 195 -7.65 0.22 -6.38
CA MET A 195 -6.43 0.81 -5.84
C MET A 195 -6.76 1.60 -4.56
N THR A 196 -6.74 0.94 -3.39
CA THR A 196 -6.94 1.59 -2.09
C THR A 196 -5.82 1.28 -1.11
N THR A 197 -5.90 1.77 0.14
CA THR A 197 -4.92 1.46 1.20
C THR A 197 -4.83 -0.03 1.49
N SER A 198 -5.89 -0.81 1.21
CA SER A 198 -5.90 -2.25 1.44
C SER A 198 -4.82 -2.95 0.61
N LEU A 199 -3.96 -3.72 1.27
CA LEU A 199 -2.95 -4.56 0.62
C LEU A 199 -3.58 -5.75 -0.12
N SER A 200 -4.89 -5.97 0.06
CA SER A 200 -5.74 -6.87 -0.74
C SER A 200 -6.27 -6.24 -2.03
N SER A 201 -5.99 -4.95 -2.30
CA SER A 201 -6.22 -4.31 -3.59
C SER A 201 -5.37 -4.93 -4.70
N ASP A 202 -5.77 -4.75 -5.96
CA ASP A 202 -4.98 -5.16 -7.13
C ASP A 202 -3.64 -4.40 -7.18
N VAL A 203 -3.69 -3.10 -6.89
CA VAL A 203 -2.53 -2.22 -6.80
C VAL A 203 -2.68 -1.30 -5.58
N PRO A 204 -2.18 -1.70 -4.39
CA PRO A 204 -2.37 -0.94 -3.16
C PRO A 204 -1.70 0.45 -3.17
N VAL A 205 -2.33 1.41 -2.51
CA VAL A 205 -1.88 2.82 -2.40
C VAL A 205 -1.89 3.24 -0.93
N GLY A 206 -0.76 3.04 -0.25
CA GLY A 206 -0.58 3.35 1.17
C GLY A 206 0.12 4.70 1.41
N TYR A 207 -0.02 5.23 2.63
CA TYR A 207 0.61 6.50 3.06
C TYR A 207 2.06 6.33 3.51
N PHE A 208 2.86 5.57 2.77
CA PHE A 208 4.25 5.28 3.13
C PHE A 208 5.17 5.24 1.91
N SER A 209 6.32 5.89 2.03
CA SER A 209 7.41 5.83 1.06
C SER A 209 8.74 6.23 1.70
N TRP A 210 9.83 5.57 1.31
CA TRP A 210 11.18 5.97 1.74
C TRP A 210 11.58 7.36 1.22
N ALA A 211 11.04 7.78 0.06
CA ALA A 211 11.34 9.06 -0.56
C ALA A 211 10.54 10.23 0.06
N GLU A 212 9.32 9.97 0.54
CA GLU A 212 8.41 10.99 1.09
C GLU A 212 8.52 11.11 2.62
N TYR A 213 8.87 10.01 3.30
CA TYR A 213 8.92 9.93 4.76
C TYR A 213 10.33 9.52 5.21
N ASP A 214 11.07 10.46 5.83
CA ASP A 214 12.33 10.14 6.51
C ASP A 214 12.07 9.35 7.81
N ILE A 215 11.71 8.08 7.63
CA ILE A 215 11.39 7.15 8.71
C ILE A 215 12.64 6.80 9.52
N MET A 216 13.85 7.03 8.98
CA MET A 216 15.12 6.86 9.68
C MET A 216 15.65 8.14 10.34
N ALA A 217 14.90 9.25 10.30
CA ALA A 217 15.25 10.52 10.93
C ALA A 217 15.74 10.35 12.39
N PRO A 218 16.81 11.04 12.82
CA PRO A 218 17.35 10.93 14.18
C PRO A 218 16.31 11.20 15.28
N VAL A 219 16.37 10.41 16.35
CA VAL A 219 15.50 10.59 17.53
C VAL A 219 15.95 11.83 18.31
N MET A 220 15.12 12.87 18.30
CA MET A 220 15.37 14.10 19.07
C MET A 220 15.02 13.92 20.56
N PRO A 221 15.68 14.67 21.48
CA PRO A 221 15.33 14.69 22.90
C PRO A 221 13.88 15.09 23.15
N LYS A 222 13.22 14.39 24.08
CA LYS A 222 11.81 14.65 24.43
C LYS A 222 11.74 15.67 25.56
N THR A 223 11.23 16.86 25.26
CA THR A 223 11.33 18.05 26.13
C THR A 223 9.98 18.57 26.64
N GLU A 224 8.86 18.11 26.07
CA GLU A 224 7.52 18.52 26.50
C GLU A 224 7.10 17.79 27.78
N GLN A 225 6.35 18.48 28.64
CA GLN A 225 5.91 17.98 29.95
C GLN A 225 4.61 17.15 29.91
N ALA A 226 3.95 17.09 28.76
CA ALA A 226 2.87 16.13 28.51
C ALA A 226 3.47 14.87 27.87
N LEU A 227 2.96 13.69 28.23
CA LEU A 227 3.51 12.42 27.74
C LEU A 227 3.24 12.26 26.23
N ALA A 228 2.05 12.67 25.79
CA ALA A 228 1.57 12.49 24.43
C ALA A 228 1.10 13.81 23.81
N ALA A 229 1.06 13.86 22.47
CA ALA A 229 0.36 14.90 21.71
C ALA A 229 -0.65 14.32 20.72
N ALA A 230 -1.68 15.10 20.40
CA ALA A 230 -2.79 14.70 19.54
C ALA A 230 -3.16 15.75 18.49
N PHE A 231 -3.38 15.31 17.25
CA PHE A 231 -3.66 16.15 16.09
C PHE A 231 -4.97 15.72 15.40
N ILE A 232 -6.06 15.64 16.16
CA ILE A 232 -7.36 15.15 15.72
C ILE A 232 -8.31 16.33 15.46
N SER A 233 -8.84 16.47 14.23
CA SER A 233 -9.76 17.56 13.85
C SER A 233 -11.16 17.11 13.41
N ASN A 234 -11.31 15.92 12.82
CA ASN A 234 -12.64 15.32 12.65
C ASN A 234 -13.06 14.67 13.97
N CYS A 235 -14.10 15.20 14.61
CA CYS A 235 -14.61 14.69 15.89
C CYS A 235 -15.78 13.71 15.75
N GLY A 236 -16.36 13.56 14.55
CA GLY A 236 -17.40 12.58 14.22
C GLY A 236 -16.81 11.33 13.57
N ALA A 237 -15.90 10.66 14.27
CA ALA A 237 -15.22 9.48 13.75
C ALA A 237 -16.09 8.22 13.83
N HIS A 238 -15.96 7.31 12.86
CA HIS A 238 -16.62 6.00 12.84
C HIS A 238 -15.87 4.96 13.69
N ASN A 239 -15.27 5.38 14.81
CA ASN A 239 -14.57 4.54 15.80
C ASN A 239 -14.50 5.22 17.18
N PHE A 240 -14.05 4.47 18.19
CA PHE A 240 -14.01 4.89 19.61
C PHE A 240 -12.85 5.84 19.99
N ARG A 241 -12.25 6.56 19.03
CA ARG A 241 -10.95 7.22 19.24
C ARG A 241 -10.98 8.38 20.23
N LEU A 242 -12.10 9.08 20.37
CA LEU A 242 -12.22 10.17 21.34
C LEU A 242 -12.49 9.63 22.74
N GLU A 243 -13.25 8.55 22.85
CA GLU A 243 -13.46 7.79 24.08
C GLU A 243 -12.14 7.19 24.59
N ALA A 244 -11.27 6.72 23.69
CA ALA A 244 -9.91 6.29 24.02
C ALA A 244 -9.05 7.46 24.52
N LEU A 245 -9.07 8.62 23.85
CA LEU A 245 -8.34 9.82 24.28
C LEU A 245 -8.79 10.26 25.68
N VAL A 246 -10.10 10.38 25.90
CA VAL A 246 -10.70 10.70 27.20
C VAL A 246 -10.39 9.64 28.26
N GLY A 247 -10.30 8.37 27.88
CA GLY A 247 -9.88 7.29 28.77
C GLY A 247 -8.42 7.42 29.19
N LEU A 248 -7.51 7.80 28.28
CA LEU A 248 -6.12 8.09 28.59
C LEU A 248 -5.99 9.32 29.53
N GLU A 249 -6.75 10.40 29.27
CA GLU A 249 -6.82 11.57 30.15
C GLU A 249 -7.30 11.17 31.57
N LYS A 250 -8.39 10.40 31.67
CA LYS A 250 -8.92 9.85 32.95
C LYS A 250 -7.94 8.91 33.64
N ALA A 251 -7.15 8.15 32.89
CA ALA A 251 -6.07 7.31 33.41
C ALA A 251 -4.84 8.13 33.86
N ASN A 252 -4.93 9.46 33.93
CA ASN A 252 -3.85 10.39 34.28
C ASN A 252 -2.65 10.33 33.32
N ILE A 253 -2.92 10.24 32.02
CA ILE A 253 -1.96 10.60 30.97
C ILE A 253 -2.20 12.07 30.61
N LYS A 254 -1.17 12.91 30.71
CA LYS A 254 -1.25 14.29 30.22
C LYS A 254 -1.02 14.31 28.70
N ILE A 255 -1.97 14.89 27.96
CA ILE A 255 -2.02 14.90 26.50
C ILE A 255 -2.16 16.36 26.01
N ASP A 256 -1.25 16.80 25.15
CA ASP A 256 -1.34 18.11 24.48
C ASP A 256 -2.08 17.97 23.13
N SER A 257 -3.32 18.44 23.07
CA SER A 257 -4.20 18.32 21.91
C SER A 257 -4.24 19.63 21.12
N PHE A 258 -3.66 19.60 19.92
CA PHE A 258 -3.52 20.74 18.99
C PHE A 258 -4.61 20.81 17.91
N GLY A 259 -5.31 19.70 17.67
CA GLY A 259 -6.34 19.58 16.64
C GLY A 259 -7.64 20.33 16.95
N GLY A 260 -8.67 20.13 16.12
CA GLY A 260 -10.01 20.65 16.39
C GLY A 260 -10.70 20.02 17.61
N CYS A 261 -10.44 18.74 17.88
CA CYS A 261 -11.04 17.98 18.97
C CYS A 261 -10.16 18.06 20.23
N HIS A 262 -10.78 18.15 21.42
CA HIS A 262 -10.10 18.20 22.72
C HIS A 262 -9.02 19.29 22.85
N ARG A 263 -9.14 20.38 22.07
CA ARG A 263 -8.14 21.42 21.85
C ARG A 263 -7.72 22.17 23.13
N ASN A 264 -6.78 21.60 23.87
CA ASN A 264 -6.23 22.13 25.12
C ASN A 264 -4.89 22.86 24.91
N ARG A 265 -4.22 22.66 23.76
CA ARG A 265 -2.93 23.27 23.39
C ARG A 265 -3.13 24.19 22.19
N ASN A 266 -2.80 25.47 22.32
CA ASN A 266 -2.92 26.46 21.25
C ASN A 266 -1.59 26.75 20.56
N GLY A 267 -1.66 26.98 19.25
CA GLY A 267 -0.54 27.38 18.40
C GLY A 267 -0.67 26.78 17.00
N LYS A 268 -0.22 27.51 15.97
CA LYS A 268 -0.02 26.93 14.63
C LYS A 268 1.39 26.35 14.58
N VAL A 269 1.53 25.10 15.01
CA VAL A 269 2.79 24.33 14.95
C VAL A 269 2.85 23.50 13.67
N ASP A 270 4.05 23.16 13.22
CA ASP A 270 4.20 21.98 12.37
C ASP A 270 3.96 20.70 13.20
N LYS A 271 3.33 19.69 12.58
CA LYS A 271 2.94 18.44 13.25
C LYS A 271 4.16 17.57 13.58
N VAL A 272 5.12 17.42 12.67
CA VAL A 272 6.30 16.57 12.86
C VAL A 272 7.28 17.22 13.84
N GLU A 273 7.55 18.52 13.69
CA GLU A 273 8.44 19.25 14.62
C GLU A 273 7.85 19.40 16.02
N ALA A 274 6.51 19.40 16.16
CA ALA A 274 5.87 19.23 17.46
C ALA A 274 6.09 17.81 18.02
N LEU A 275 5.70 16.77 17.28
CA LEU A 275 5.81 15.36 17.71
C LEU A 275 7.24 14.95 18.09
N LYS A 276 8.28 15.53 17.46
CA LYS A 276 9.69 15.29 17.81
C LYS A 276 10.00 15.50 19.30
N ARG A 277 9.24 16.36 20.01
CA ARG A 277 9.46 16.69 21.43
C ARG A 277 8.63 15.87 22.43
N TYR A 278 7.66 15.07 21.98
CA TYR A 278 6.81 14.24 22.84
C TYR A 278 7.30 12.78 22.91
N LYS A 279 7.04 12.08 24.02
CA LYS A 279 7.37 10.65 24.14
C LYS A 279 6.44 9.76 23.29
N PHE A 280 5.18 10.16 23.19
CA PHE A 280 4.11 9.44 22.49
C PHE A 280 3.35 10.34 21.51
N SER A 281 2.80 9.72 20.46
CA SER A 281 1.92 10.37 19.48
C SER A 281 0.60 9.62 19.40
N LEU A 282 -0.55 10.32 19.49
CA LEU A 282 -1.85 9.67 19.27
C LEU A 282 -2.13 9.57 17.77
N ALA A 283 -1.61 8.50 17.16
CA ALA A 283 -1.82 8.12 15.76
C ALA A 283 -3.20 7.44 15.60
N PHE A 284 -4.26 8.19 15.90
CA PHE A 284 -5.63 7.69 15.92
C PHE A 284 -6.33 7.92 14.57
N GLU A 285 -6.62 6.84 13.85
CA GLU A 285 -7.37 6.85 12.60
C GLU A 285 -8.86 7.14 12.82
N ASN A 286 -9.59 7.46 11.75
CA ASN A 286 -11.01 7.84 11.79
C ASN A 286 -11.97 6.64 11.62
N SER A 287 -11.43 5.44 11.41
CA SER A 287 -12.15 4.16 11.31
C SER A 287 -11.18 3.02 11.71
N ASN A 288 -11.71 1.80 11.88
CA ASN A 288 -10.92 0.61 12.23
C ASN A 288 -11.00 -0.45 11.11
N GLU A 289 -10.29 -0.20 10.01
CA GLU A 289 -10.33 -1.00 8.77
C GLU A 289 -8.97 -1.65 8.50
N GLU A 290 -8.95 -2.88 7.96
CA GLU A 290 -7.68 -3.59 7.66
C GLU A 290 -6.82 -2.75 6.71
N ASP A 291 -5.52 -2.64 7.03
CA ASP A 291 -4.51 -1.85 6.30
C ASP A 291 -4.81 -0.34 6.17
N TYR A 292 -5.85 0.20 6.81
CA TYR A 292 -6.08 1.65 6.85
C TYR A 292 -5.12 2.31 7.85
N VAL A 293 -3.88 2.50 7.39
CA VAL A 293 -2.76 3.08 8.15
C VAL A 293 -2.24 4.30 7.38
N THR A 294 -2.36 5.48 7.97
CA THR A 294 -2.19 6.76 7.27
C THR A 294 -0.94 7.54 7.71
N GLU A 295 -0.83 8.78 7.23
CA GLU A 295 0.21 9.74 7.58
C GLU A 295 0.37 9.94 9.10
N LYS A 296 -0.70 9.72 9.89
CA LYS A 296 -0.70 9.79 11.36
C LYS A 296 0.29 8.82 11.99
N PHE A 297 0.37 7.61 11.43
CA PHE A 297 1.29 6.57 11.89
C PHE A 297 2.72 6.90 11.44
N PHE A 298 2.95 7.08 10.14
CA PHE A 298 4.30 7.26 9.60
C PHE A 298 4.96 8.58 10.03
N GLN A 299 4.22 9.66 10.23
CA GLN A 299 4.78 10.90 10.81
C GLN A 299 5.19 10.75 12.27
N SER A 300 4.56 9.84 13.02
CA SER A 300 4.99 9.48 14.37
C SER A 300 6.34 8.72 14.35
N LEU A 301 6.54 7.87 13.34
CA LEU A 301 7.81 7.19 13.10
C LEU A 301 8.92 8.18 12.68
N ILE A 302 8.66 9.12 11.75
CA ILE A 302 9.61 10.20 11.39
C ILE A 302 10.05 10.93 12.67
N ALA A 303 9.10 11.42 13.46
CA ALA A 303 9.35 12.19 14.68
C ALA A 303 10.05 11.39 15.82
N GLY A 304 10.31 10.09 15.63
CA GLY A 304 11.00 9.25 16.61
C GLY A 304 10.24 9.21 17.93
N THR A 305 8.91 9.08 17.87
CA THR A 305 8.01 9.00 19.02
C THR A 305 7.21 7.70 18.91
N ILE A 306 6.90 7.07 20.04
CA ILE A 306 6.14 5.81 20.06
C ILE A 306 4.70 6.11 19.61
N PRO A 307 4.19 5.51 18.53
CA PRO A 307 2.79 5.67 18.12
C PRO A 307 1.88 4.94 19.10
N VAL A 308 0.87 5.65 19.61
CA VAL A 308 -0.29 5.06 20.28
C VAL A 308 -1.43 5.07 19.28
N VAL A 309 -1.99 3.90 18.96
CA VAL A 309 -2.86 3.70 17.80
C VAL A 309 -4.27 3.27 18.21
N VAL A 310 -5.27 3.86 17.56
CA VAL A 310 -6.63 3.35 17.39
C VAL A 310 -6.87 3.38 15.89
N GLY A 311 -7.17 2.24 15.26
CA GLY A 311 -7.28 2.17 13.80
C GLY A 311 -7.26 0.74 13.27
N ALA A 312 -6.41 0.46 12.29
CA ALA A 312 -6.30 -0.84 11.62
C ALA A 312 -6.10 -1.99 12.63
N PRO A 313 -7.00 -3.01 12.67
CA PRO A 313 -6.90 -4.12 13.62
C PRO A 313 -5.59 -4.92 13.53
N ASN A 314 -4.91 -4.83 12.39
CA ASN A 314 -3.66 -5.50 12.04
C ASN A 314 -2.42 -4.57 12.07
N ILE A 315 -2.46 -3.43 12.78
CA ILE A 315 -1.37 -2.44 12.81
C ILE A 315 0.04 -3.00 13.11
N GLU A 316 0.16 -4.13 13.81
CA GLU A 316 1.45 -4.80 14.03
C GLU A 316 2.14 -5.24 12.72
N ASP A 317 1.38 -5.50 11.64
CA ASP A 317 1.89 -5.74 10.28
C ASP A 317 2.74 -4.57 9.74
N PHE A 318 2.46 -3.36 10.26
CA PHE A 318 3.07 -2.07 9.90
C PHE A 318 4.09 -1.58 10.94
N ALA A 319 4.32 -2.32 12.03
CA ALA A 319 5.27 -1.92 13.06
C ALA A 319 6.73 -2.10 12.56
N PRO A 320 7.62 -1.10 12.71
CA PRO A 320 9.05 -1.26 12.39
C PRO A 320 9.71 -2.45 13.09
N TYR A 321 9.33 -2.67 14.35
CA TYR A 321 9.82 -3.76 15.20
C TYR A 321 8.78 -4.10 16.29
N PRO A 322 8.68 -5.36 16.77
CA PRO A 322 7.79 -5.71 17.88
C PRO A 322 7.96 -4.81 19.11
N GLY A 323 6.86 -4.24 19.62
CA GLY A 323 6.89 -3.32 20.77
C GLY A 323 7.39 -1.89 20.47
N SER A 324 7.52 -1.51 19.19
CA SER A 324 7.77 -0.11 18.78
C SER A 324 6.52 0.78 18.78
N ILE A 325 5.33 0.19 18.98
CA ILE A 325 4.02 0.84 18.97
C ILE A 325 3.20 0.43 20.21
N LEU A 326 2.11 1.13 20.48
CA LEU A 326 1.09 0.77 21.49
C LEU A 326 -0.31 0.79 20.85
N HIS A 327 -0.88 -0.37 20.58
CA HIS A 327 -2.24 -0.49 20.04
C HIS A 327 -3.29 -0.48 21.17
N ILE A 328 -4.34 0.33 21.00
CA ILE A 328 -5.60 0.24 21.76
C ILE A 328 -6.64 -0.34 20.79
N LYS A 329 -6.84 -1.66 20.84
CA LYS A 329 -7.75 -2.41 19.97
C LYS A 329 -9.21 -2.24 20.39
N GLU A 330 -9.45 -2.07 21.69
CA GLU A 330 -10.77 -1.79 22.27
C GLU A 330 -10.68 -0.93 23.55
N LEU A 331 -11.79 -0.32 23.96
CA LEU A 331 -11.83 0.61 25.10
C LEU A 331 -11.42 -0.01 26.44
N ALA A 332 -11.52 -1.33 26.61
CA ALA A 332 -11.07 -2.03 27.82
C ALA A 332 -9.54 -1.95 28.00
N GLU A 333 -8.77 -1.85 26.91
CA GLU A 333 -7.30 -1.82 26.94
C GLU A 333 -6.73 -0.43 27.26
N VAL A 334 -7.55 0.63 27.28
CA VAL A 334 -7.06 2.00 27.49
C VAL A 334 -6.30 2.14 28.82
N GLN A 335 -6.72 1.43 29.87
CA GLN A 335 -6.03 1.45 31.16
C GLN A 335 -4.71 0.67 31.16
N SER A 336 -4.61 -0.45 30.43
CA SER A 336 -3.36 -1.22 30.34
C SER A 336 -2.34 -0.49 29.44
N VAL A 337 -2.79 0.14 28.35
CA VAL A 337 -1.97 1.01 27.51
C VAL A 337 -1.52 2.26 28.28
N ALA A 338 -2.39 2.93 29.04
CA ALA A 338 -1.98 4.04 29.91
C ALA A 338 -0.91 3.61 30.93
N ASN A 339 -1.05 2.44 31.54
CA ASN A 339 -0.03 1.91 32.45
C ASN A 339 1.30 1.64 31.73
N LYS A 340 1.26 1.11 30.51
CA LYS A 340 2.46 0.91 29.67
C LYS A 340 3.10 2.23 29.24
N MET A 341 2.32 3.26 28.92
CA MET A 341 2.81 4.61 28.61
C MET A 341 3.57 5.23 29.80
N LYS A 342 3.04 5.11 31.03
CA LYS A 342 3.72 5.58 32.26
C LYS A 342 5.02 4.81 32.50
N TYR A 343 4.96 3.47 32.48
CA TYR A 343 6.15 2.63 32.61
C TYR A 343 7.26 3.03 31.62
N LEU A 344 6.94 3.19 30.34
CA LEU A 344 7.89 3.65 29.32
C LEU A 344 8.31 5.12 29.51
N ALA A 345 7.45 5.98 30.07
CA ALA A 345 7.83 7.36 30.40
C ALA A 345 8.85 7.40 31.56
N GLU A 346 8.75 6.49 32.52
CA GLU A 346 9.56 6.41 33.74
C GLU A 346 10.83 5.56 33.59
N ASN A 347 10.89 4.66 32.59
CA ASN A 347 12.02 3.72 32.38
C ASN A 347 12.73 4.02 31.03
N PRO A 348 13.84 4.79 31.03
CA PRO A 348 14.52 5.20 29.79
C PRO A 348 14.97 4.03 28.90
N ASP A 349 15.51 2.96 29.48
CA ASP A 349 16.01 1.82 28.70
C ASP A 349 14.89 1.09 27.97
N ALA A 350 13.72 0.95 28.61
CA ALA A 350 12.53 0.36 28.00
C ALA A 350 11.96 1.25 26.88
N TYR A 351 12.00 2.58 27.04
CA TYR A 351 11.64 3.54 25.99
C TYR A 351 12.59 3.45 24.79
N ASN A 352 13.89 3.44 25.06
CA ASN A 352 14.93 3.35 24.04
C ASN A 352 14.85 2.01 23.29
N GLN A 353 14.53 0.91 23.96
CA GLN A 353 14.32 -0.40 23.33
C GLN A 353 13.13 -0.42 22.35
N SER A 354 12.07 0.37 22.59
CA SER A 354 10.97 0.57 21.62
C SER A 354 11.38 1.38 20.38
N LEU A 355 12.42 2.22 20.48
CA LEU A 355 12.94 3.04 19.36
C LEU A 355 14.24 2.49 18.75
N ARG A 356 14.78 1.37 19.26
CA ARG A 356 16.06 0.77 18.87
C ARG A 356 16.23 0.53 17.37
N TRP A 357 15.13 0.25 16.67
CA TRP A 357 15.06 0.10 15.21
C TRP A 357 15.52 1.35 14.43
N LYS A 358 15.51 2.55 15.04
CA LYS A 358 16.09 3.78 14.44
C LYS A 358 17.61 3.72 14.28
N TYR A 359 18.28 2.83 15.03
CA TYR A 359 19.74 2.72 15.07
C TYR A 359 20.24 1.41 14.43
N GLU A 360 19.53 0.30 14.64
CA GLU A 360 19.88 -1.02 14.08
C GLU A 360 19.17 -1.32 12.74
N GLY A 361 18.24 -0.44 12.33
CA GLY A 361 17.34 -0.65 11.20
C GLY A 361 16.03 -1.36 11.59
N PRO A 362 14.97 -1.21 10.76
CA PRO A 362 13.70 -1.89 10.98
C PRO A 362 13.71 -3.34 10.47
N SER A 363 12.71 -4.11 10.88
CA SER A 363 12.55 -5.52 10.51
C SER A 363 12.46 -5.74 9.00
N ASP A 364 12.86 -6.94 8.54
CA ASP A 364 12.71 -7.36 7.14
C ASP A 364 11.25 -7.28 6.65
N SER A 365 10.27 -7.50 7.53
CA SER A 365 8.84 -7.36 7.21
C SER A 365 8.46 -5.91 6.92
N PHE A 366 8.93 -4.98 7.74
CA PHE A 366 8.67 -3.55 7.55
C PHE A 366 9.38 -3.00 6.30
N LYS A 367 10.62 -3.43 6.04
CA LYS A 367 11.31 -3.13 4.78
C LYS A 367 10.51 -3.68 3.59
N ALA A 368 10.15 -4.96 3.59
CA ALA A 368 9.37 -5.60 2.53
C ALA A 368 7.99 -4.94 2.29
N LEU A 369 7.37 -4.35 3.31
CA LEU A 369 6.18 -3.51 3.17
C LEU A 369 6.52 -2.20 2.45
N LEU A 370 7.43 -1.39 3.02
CA LEU A 370 7.75 -0.06 2.50
C LEU A 370 8.36 -0.08 1.10
N ASP A 371 9.18 -1.09 0.78
CA ASP A 371 9.80 -1.29 -0.53
C ASP A 371 8.76 -1.47 -1.67
N MET A 372 7.47 -1.65 -1.37
CA MET A 372 6.38 -1.58 -2.36
C MET A 372 6.24 -0.17 -2.96
N SER A 373 6.55 0.88 -2.20
CA SER A 373 6.48 2.29 -2.61
C SER A 373 7.56 2.70 -3.60
N ALA A 374 8.69 1.97 -3.62
CA ALA A 374 9.84 2.25 -4.49
C ALA A 374 9.51 2.13 -5.98
N VAL A 375 8.34 1.57 -6.31
CA VAL A 375 7.72 1.71 -7.63
C VAL A 375 6.41 2.47 -7.47
N HIS A 376 6.32 3.65 -8.09
CA HIS A 376 5.16 4.53 -7.98
C HIS A 376 3.84 3.81 -8.35
N SER A 377 2.75 4.16 -7.67
CA SER A 377 1.45 3.47 -7.80
C SER A 377 0.95 3.37 -9.25
N SER A 378 1.10 4.44 -10.04
CA SER A 378 0.77 4.47 -11.47
C SER A 378 1.63 3.54 -12.33
N CYS A 379 2.92 3.37 -12.00
CA CYS A 379 3.77 2.38 -12.67
C CYS A 379 3.37 0.95 -12.28
N ARG A 380 3.02 0.70 -11.00
CA ARG A 380 2.49 -0.60 -10.57
C ARG A 380 1.16 -0.93 -11.26
N LEU A 381 0.31 0.07 -11.57
CA LEU A 381 -0.87 -0.11 -12.42
C LEU A 381 -0.50 -0.53 -13.85
N CYS A 382 0.49 0.10 -14.48
CA CYS A 382 0.99 -0.33 -15.80
C CYS A 382 1.57 -1.77 -15.77
N ILE A 383 2.35 -2.13 -14.76
CA ILE A 383 2.90 -3.49 -14.59
C ILE A 383 1.76 -4.52 -14.43
N HIS A 384 0.73 -4.19 -13.66
CA HIS A 384 -0.46 -5.03 -13.47
C HIS A 384 -1.24 -5.21 -14.78
N LEU A 385 -1.54 -4.12 -15.50
CA LEU A 385 -2.20 -4.15 -16.80
C LEU A 385 -1.42 -4.96 -17.84
N ALA A 386 -0.12 -4.72 -17.98
CA ALA A 386 0.74 -5.46 -18.90
C ALA A 386 0.83 -6.95 -18.55
N THR A 387 0.86 -7.30 -17.26
CA THR A 387 0.84 -8.70 -16.80
C THR A 387 -0.50 -9.37 -17.18
N ILE A 388 -1.63 -8.69 -16.97
CA ILE A 388 -2.96 -9.20 -17.36
C ILE A 388 -3.10 -9.36 -18.88
N ILE A 389 -2.53 -8.46 -19.68
CA ILE A 389 -2.53 -8.56 -21.15
C ILE A 389 -1.75 -9.81 -21.60
N GLN A 390 -0.52 -10.00 -21.10
CA GLN A 390 0.28 -11.19 -21.40
C GLN A 390 -0.39 -12.48 -20.92
N GLU A 391 -0.99 -12.49 -19.72
CA GLU A 391 -1.73 -13.65 -19.21
C GLU A 391 -2.97 -13.98 -20.04
N LYS A 392 -3.67 -12.98 -20.60
CA LYS A 392 -4.81 -13.22 -21.51
C LYS A 392 -4.34 -13.83 -22.83
N GLU A 393 -3.19 -13.38 -23.33
CA GLU A 393 -2.57 -13.93 -24.54
C GLU A 393 -2.14 -15.41 -24.34
N GLU A 394 -1.44 -15.71 -23.24
CA GLU A 394 -1.02 -17.08 -22.87
C GLU A 394 -2.19 -18.06 -22.65
N LYS A 395 -3.39 -17.54 -22.34
CA LYS A 395 -4.61 -18.32 -22.10
C LYS A 395 -5.50 -18.44 -23.35
N SER A 396 -5.09 -17.86 -24.48
CA SER A 396 -5.83 -17.94 -25.74
C SER A 396 -5.69 -19.31 -26.42
N SER A 397 -6.63 -19.65 -27.31
CA SER A 397 -6.59 -20.89 -28.11
C SER A 397 -5.41 -20.96 -29.07
N ASP A 398 -4.91 -19.80 -29.47
CA ASP A 398 -3.97 -19.63 -30.57
C ASP A 398 -2.52 -19.56 -30.06
N PHE A 399 -2.34 -19.56 -28.73
CA PHE A 399 -1.04 -19.53 -28.07
C PHE A 399 -0.31 -20.87 -28.17
N GLY A 400 0.98 -20.81 -28.47
CA GLY A 400 1.84 -21.99 -28.62
C GLY A 400 1.96 -22.79 -27.31
N LYS A 401 1.80 -24.11 -27.40
CA LYS A 401 2.00 -25.02 -26.25
C LYS A 401 3.48 -25.15 -25.89
N ARG A 402 3.93 -24.33 -24.94
CA ARG A 402 5.25 -24.42 -24.31
C ARG A 402 5.46 -25.78 -23.59
N PRO A 403 6.59 -26.48 -23.81
CA PRO A 403 6.95 -27.67 -23.04
C PRO A 403 7.04 -27.46 -21.52
N CYS A 404 7.61 -26.34 -21.07
CA CYS A 404 7.86 -25.95 -19.68
C CYS A 404 8.72 -26.91 -18.83
N LYS A 405 9.09 -28.08 -19.37
CA LYS A 405 9.93 -29.10 -18.72
C LYS A 405 10.56 -30.03 -19.76
N CYS A 406 11.75 -30.54 -19.44
CA CYS A 406 12.53 -31.46 -20.27
C CYS A 406 12.89 -32.71 -19.45
N THR A 407 12.43 -33.88 -19.89
CA THR A 407 12.67 -35.16 -19.21
C THR A 407 13.68 -35.99 -19.99
N LYS A 408 14.75 -36.45 -19.34
CA LYS A 408 15.77 -37.35 -19.93
C LYS A 408 16.14 -38.43 -18.91
N GLY A 409 15.93 -39.69 -19.27
CA GLY A 409 16.03 -40.80 -18.33
C GLY A 409 15.03 -40.64 -17.18
N SER A 410 15.52 -40.72 -15.94
CA SER A 410 14.73 -40.51 -14.71
C SER A 410 14.64 -39.04 -14.26
N GLU A 411 15.42 -38.13 -14.84
CA GLU A 411 15.51 -36.74 -14.40
C GLU A 411 14.59 -35.84 -15.26
N THR A 412 13.99 -34.82 -14.62
CA THR A 412 13.20 -33.79 -15.30
C THR A 412 13.64 -32.40 -14.85
N VAL A 413 14.09 -31.58 -15.81
CA VAL A 413 14.33 -30.15 -15.60
C VAL A 413 13.02 -29.40 -15.82
N TYR A 414 12.64 -28.52 -14.90
CA TYR A 414 11.48 -27.63 -15.00
C TYR A 414 11.96 -26.21 -15.31
N HIS A 415 11.29 -25.53 -16.23
CA HIS A 415 11.51 -24.13 -16.57
C HIS A 415 10.50 -23.26 -15.82
N LEU A 416 11.01 -22.34 -15.00
CA LEU A 416 10.26 -21.42 -14.15
C LEU A 416 10.64 -19.98 -14.52
N TYR A 417 9.74 -19.05 -14.26
CA TYR A 417 9.96 -17.62 -14.53
C TYR A 417 9.88 -16.84 -13.22
N VAL A 418 10.87 -16.00 -12.93
CA VAL A 418 10.92 -15.23 -11.69
C VAL A 418 11.26 -13.76 -11.96
N ARG A 419 10.49 -12.83 -11.39
CA ARG A 419 10.83 -11.40 -11.39
C ARG A 419 10.92 -10.83 -9.98
N GLU A 420 11.71 -9.78 -9.80
CA GLU A 420 11.63 -8.96 -8.59
C GLU A 420 10.27 -8.23 -8.56
N ARG A 421 9.61 -8.21 -7.39
CA ARG A 421 8.38 -7.44 -7.19
C ARG A 421 8.62 -5.96 -7.52
N GLY A 422 7.90 -5.43 -8.52
CA GLY A 422 8.07 -4.06 -9.02
C GLY A 422 8.84 -3.96 -10.34
N ARG A 423 9.43 -5.07 -10.81
CA ARG A 423 9.83 -5.22 -12.22
C ARG A 423 8.69 -5.79 -13.05
N PHE A 424 8.84 -5.75 -14.37
CA PHE A 424 7.91 -6.37 -15.32
C PHE A 424 8.49 -7.65 -15.92
N GLU A 425 9.67 -7.54 -16.52
CA GLU A 425 10.43 -8.63 -17.15
C GLU A 425 10.75 -9.78 -16.19
N MET A 426 10.74 -11.00 -16.73
CA MET A 426 11.00 -12.26 -16.02
C MET A 426 12.38 -12.83 -16.34
N ASP A 427 12.98 -13.52 -15.37
CA ASP A 427 14.19 -14.32 -15.54
C ASP A 427 13.88 -15.82 -15.58
N SER A 428 14.45 -16.53 -16.55
CA SER A 428 14.42 -18.00 -16.64
C SER A 428 15.22 -18.64 -15.50
N ILE A 429 14.56 -19.49 -14.73
CA ILE A 429 15.11 -20.26 -13.61
C ILE A 429 14.84 -21.74 -13.88
N PHE A 430 15.86 -22.58 -13.74
CA PHE A 430 15.76 -24.03 -13.92
C PHE A 430 15.89 -24.76 -12.58
N LEU A 431 15.07 -25.79 -12.36
CA LEU A 431 15.18 -26.72 -11.24
C LEU A 431 15.04 -28.17 -11.70
N ARG A 432 15.82 -29.08 -11.10
CA ARG A 432 15.77 -30.53 -11.37
C ARG A 432 14.76 -31.22 -10.47
N SER A 433 14.13 -32.29 -10.93
CA SER A 433 13.13 -33.07 -10.19
C SER A 433 13.67 -33.72 -8.92
N SER A 434 14.98 -34.02 -8.92
CA SER A 434 15.76 -34.47 -7.76
C SER A 434 15.98 -33.39 -6.70
N ASN A 435 15.81 -32.10 -7.03
CA ASN A 435 16.04 -30.97 -6.12
C ASN A 435 14.97 -29.87 -6.26
N LEU A 436 13.68 -30.26 -6.29
CA LEU A 436 12.55 -29.34 -6.17
C LEU A 436 12.35 -28.91 -4.71
N THR A 437 13.31 -28.16 -4.18
CA THR A 437 13.28 -27.62 -2.81
C THR A 437 13.19 -26.09 -2.80
N LEU A 438 12.67 -25.53 -1.71
CA LEU A 438 12.57 -24.10 -1.48
C LEU A 438 13.94 -23.43 -1.43
N ASP A 439 14.95 -24.11 -0.89
CA ASP A 439 16.32 -23.60 -0.82
C ASP A 439 17.05 -23.71 -2.16
N ALA A 440 16.76 -24.72 -2.99
CA ALA A 440 17.21 -24.72 -4.39
C ALA A 440 16.58 -23.57 -5.19
N LEU A 441 15.27 -23.31 -5.05
CA LEU A 441 14.61 -22.18 -5.72
C LEU A 441 15.23 -20.83 -5.30
N LYS A 442 15.42 -20.60 -3.99
CA LYS A 442 16.12 -19.40 -3.49
C LYS A 442 17.53 -19.28 -4.06
N SER A 443 18.28 -20.38 -4.08
CA SER A 443 19.68 -20.41 -4.54
C SER A 443 19.80 -20.13 -6.03
N SER A 444 18.95 -20.73 -6.87
CA SER A 444 18.92 -20.46 -8.32
C SER A 444 18.52 -19.00 -8.61
N VAL A 445 17.51 -18.46 -7.91
CA VAL A 445 17.11 -17.04 -8.03
C VAL A 445 18.25 -16.12 -7.63
N LEU A 446 18.88 -16.33 -6.48
CA LEU A 446 20.03 -15.54 -6.05
C LEU A 446 21.19 -15.62 -7.05
N THR A 447 21.44 -16.79 -7.63
CA THR A 447 22.53 -16.99 -8.61
C THR A 447 22.26 -16.24 -9.92
N LYS A 448 21.05 -16.35 -10.48
CA LYS A 448 20.63 -15.63 -11.71
C LYS A 448 20.63 -14.12 -11.53
N PHE A 449 20.13 -13.61 -10.40
CA PHE A 449 20.05 -12.18 -10.13
C PHE A 449 21.44 -11.57 -9.86
N ARG A 450 22.33 -12.31 -9.17
CA ARG A 450 23.74 -11.92 -9.00
C ARG A 450 24.52 -11.94 -10.33
N SER A 451 24.33 -12.95 -11.18
CA SER A 451 25.04 -13.02 -12.48
C SER A 451 24.60 -11.92 -13.46
N ARG A 452 23.33 -11.52 -13.44
CA ARG A 452 22.83 -10.33 -14.16
C ARG A 452 23.25 -8.98 -13.56
N LYS A 453 23.96 -8.97 -12.42
CA LYS A 453 24.33 -7.76 -11.66
C LYS A 453 23.12 -6.86 -11.36
N LEU A 454 21.97 -7.47 -11.06
CA LEU A 454 20.71 -6.76 -10.90
C LEU A 454 20.70 -5.96 -9.58
N VAL A 455 20.49 -4.65 -9.69
CA VAL A 455 20.26 -3.75 -8.55
C VAL A 455 18.78 -3.81 -8.14
N PRO A 456 18.42 -4.11 -6.88
CA PRO A 456 17.03 -4.13 -6.43
C PRO A 456 16.30 -2.81 -6.63
N VAL A 457 15.01 -2.84 -6.96
CA VAL A 457 14.20 -1.63 -7.23
C VAL A 457 14.17 -0.66 -6.04
N TRP A 458 14.23 -1.19 -4.81
CA TRP A 458 14.26 -0.38 -3.59
C TRP A 458 15.63 0.23 -3.25
N LYS A 459 16.72 -0.16 -3.92
CA LYS A 459 18.08 0.17 -3.46
C LYS A 459 18.40 1.67 -3.55
N GLN A 460 17.86 2.38 -4.54
CA GLN A 460 18.05 3.84 -4.63
C GLN A 460 17.20 4.57 -3.58
N GLU A 461 15.94 4.17 -3.43
CA GLU A 461 14.95 4.80 -2.55
C GLU A 461 15.25 4.64 -1.05
N ARG A 462 15.83 3.51 -0.63
CA ARG A 462 16.18 3.31 0.79
C ARG A 462 17.23 4.32 1.28
N PRO A 463 17.06 4.89 2.50
CA PRO A 463 18.09 5.69 3.17
C PRO A 463 19.41 4.93 3.31
N GLU A 464 20.53 5.63 3.21
CA GLU A 464 21.87 5.01 3.14
C GLU A 464 22.19 4.14 4.36
N THR A 465 21.69 4.55 5.53
CA THR A 465 21.80 3.83 6.81
C THR A 465 21.19 2.42 6.80
N ILE A 466 20.25 2.13 5.89
CA ILE A 466 19.56 0.83 5.77
C ILE A 466 19.57 0.27 4.33
N ARG A 467 20.33 0.91 3.42
CA ARG A 467 20.43 0.54 2.00
C ARG A 467 21.17 -0.79 1.79
N GLY A 468 22.09 -1.14 2.68
CA GLY A 468 22.84 -2.40 2.65
C GLY A 468 23.88 -2.50 1.53
N GLY A 469 24.63 -3.60 1.53
CA GLY A 469 25.62 -3.93 0.49
C GLY A 469 24.99 -4.49 -0.78
N ASP A 470 25.79 -5.13 -1.63
CA ASP A 470 25.31 -5.81 -2.85
C ASP A 470 24.86 -7.26 -2.60
N GLU A 471 24.84 -7.71 -1.35
CA GLU A 471 24.31 -9.02 -1.00
C GLU A 471 22.78 -9.04 -1.08
N LEU A 472 22.26 -9.71 -2.10
CA LEU A 472 20.84 -10.06 -2.18
C LEU A 472 20.49 -11.12 -1.13
N LYS A 473 19.47 -10.82 -0.30
CA LYS A 473 18.80 -11.75 0.62
C LYS A 473 17.33 -11.90 0.22
N VAL A 474 16.88 -13.14 0.01
CA VAL A 474 15.46 -13.44 -0.30
C VAL A 474 14.63 -13.40 0.98
N TYR A 475 13.53 -12.64 0.98
CA TYR A 475 12.54 -12.59 2.05
C TYR A 475 11.30 -13.46 1.76
N ARG A 476 10.80 -13.38 0.51
CA ARG A 476 9.65 -14.14 0.01
C ARG A 476 9.88 -14.51 -1.46
N ILE A 477 9.39 -15.70 -1.84
CA ILE A 477 9.11 -16.08 -3.23
C ILE A 477 7.69 -16.64 -3.24
N TYR A 478 6.85 -16.15 -4.14
CA TYR A 478 5.42 -16.51 -4.21
C TYR A 478 4.93 -16.48 -5.67
N PRO A 479 3.86 -17.22 -6.02
CA PRO A 479 3.31 -17.20 -7.38
C PRO A 479 2.82 -15.80 -7.79
N VAL A 480 2.98 -15.46 -9.07
CA VAL A 480 2.39 -14.24 -9.65
C VAL A 480 0.85 -14.28 -9.51
N GLY A 481 0.25 -13.12 -9.28
CA GLY A 481 -1.22 -12.97 -9.16
C GLY A 481 -1.75 -12.95 -7.73
N LEU A 482 -0.90 -13.12 -6.71
CA LEU A 482 -1.29 -12.86 -5.31
C LEU A 482 -1.34 -11.35 -5.00
N THR A 483 -2.25 -10.96 -4.10
CA THR A 483 -2.30 -9.60 -3.54
C THR A 483 -1.09 -9.35 -2.61
N GLN A 484 -0.80 -8.10 -2.26
CA GLN A 484 0.33 -7.81 -1.36
C GLN A 484 0.07 -8.29 0.08
N ARG A 485 -1.20 -8.28 0.55
CA ARG A 485 -1.61 -8.90 1.81
C ARG A 485 -1.26 -10.40 1.83
N GLN A 486 -1.59 -11.10 0.75
CA GLN A 486 -1.24 -12.51 0.58
C GLN A 486 0.27 -12.72 0.51
N ALA A 487 0.97 -12.01 -0.37
CA ALA A 487 2.41 -12.18 -0.62
C ALA A 487 3.32 -11.93 0.60
N LEU A 488 2.95 -10.95 1.45
CA LEU A 488 3.70 -10.61 2.66
C LEU A 488 3.29 -11.48 3.86
N TYR A 489 1.98 -11.56 4.15
CA TYR A 489 1.47 -11.99 5.45
C TYR A 489 0.70 -13.32 5.44
N ASN A 490 -0.05 -13.66 4.38
CA ASN A 490 -0.91 -14.87 4.40
C ASN A 490 -0.32 -16.09 3.68
N PHE A 491 0.52 -15.91 2.67
CA PHE A 491 1.05 -16.99 1.83
C PHE A 491 2.51 -17.30 2.13
N LYS A 492 2.80 -18.58 2.31
CA LYS A 492 4.12 -19.19 2.18
C LYS A 492 3.98 -20.66 1.78
N PHE A 493 4.96 -21.16 1.04
CA PHE A 493 5.16 -22.61 0.95
C PHE A 493 5.71 -23.09 2.30
N GLU A 494 4.98 -23.97 2.98
CA GLU A 494 5.41 -24.49 4.28
C GLU A 494 6.51 -25.56 4.14
N ARG A 495 6.47 -26.31 3.03
CA ARG A 495 7.36 -27.45 2.76
C ARG A 495 7.71 -27.50 1.27
N ASP A 496 8.81 -28.18 0.95
CA ASP A 496 9.22 -28.45 -0.44
C ASP A 496 8.15 -29.19 -1.25
N ALA A 497 7.37 -30.06 -0.60
CA ALA A 497 6.23 -30.74 -1.21
C ALA A 497 5.17 -29.77 -1.76
N ASP A 498 4.96 -28.64 -1.09
CA ASP A 498 3.95 -27.64 -1.48
C ASP A 498 4.42 -26.86 -2.72
N LEU A 499 5.71 -26.52 -2.79
CA LEU A 499 6.35 -25.95 -3.97
C LEU A 499 6.34 -26.94 -5.14
N LYS A 500 6.73 -28.19 -4.89
CA LYS A 500 6.76 -29.27 -5.89
C LYS A 500 5.37 -29.49 -6.51
N ASN A 501 4.34 -29.57 -5.69
CA ASN A 501 2.95 -29.68 -6.17
C ASN A 501 2.57 -28.47 -7.03
N HIS A 502 2.89 -27.24 -6.60
CA HIS A 502 2.62 -26.03 -7.39
C HIS A 502 3.32 -26.06 -8.76
N ILE A 503 4.62 -26.36 -8.82
CA ILE A 503 5.38 -26.46 -10.07
C ILE A 503 4.83 -27.57 -10.99
N GLN A 504 4.42 -28.71 -10.42
CA GLN A 504 3.90 -29.84 -11.20
C GLN A 504 2.47 -29.60 -11.72
N SER A 505 1.65 -28.81 -11.03
CA SER A 505 0.31 -28.42 -11.46
C SER A 505 0.27 -27.19 -12.38
N ASN A 506 1.31 -26.35 -12.38
CA ASN A 506 1.36 -25.09 -13.16
C ASN A 506 2.57 -25.10 -14.11
N PRO A 507 2.41 -25.58 -15.36
CA PRO A 507 3.45 -25.48 -16.38
C PRO A 507 3.91 -24.02 -16.58
N CYS A 508 5.22 -23.80 -16.67
CA CYS A 508 5.84 -22.48 -16.78
C CYS A 508 5.48 -21.56 -15.60
N ALA A 509 5.42 -22.11 -14.38
CA ALA A 509 5.08 -21.38 -13.16
C ALA A 509 5.87 -20.07 -13.03
N LYS A 510 5.13 -18.98 -12.83
CA LYS A 510 5.65 -17.62 -12.70
C LYS A 510 5.63 -17.22 -11.23
N PHE A 511 6.74 -16.67 -10.72
CA PHE A 511 6.90 -16.21 -9.35
C PHE A 511 7.37 -14.76 -9.28
N GLU A 512 7.03 -14.09 -8.19
CA GLU A 512 7.71 -12.86 -7.78
C GLU A 512 8.62 -13.14 -6.56
N VAL A 513 9.76 -12.45 -6.52
CA VAL A 513 10.70 -12.45 -5.38
C VAL A 513 10.75 -11.06 -4.74
N ILE A 514 10.79 -11.05 -3.40
CA ILE A 514 11.11 -9.85 -2.60
C ILE A 514 12.48 -10.07 -1.98
N PHE A 515 13.41 -9.15 -2.28
CA PHE A 515 14.69 -9.02 -1.57
C PHE A 515 14.58 -7.99 -0.45
N VAL A 516 15.36 -8.12 0.63
CA VAL A 516 15.33 -7.21 1.80
C VAL A 516 16.70 -6.82 2.34
#